data_AF-A0A7C4XGJ8-F1
#
_entry.id   AF-A0A7C4XGJ8-F1
#
_cell.length_a   1.000
_cell.length_b   1.000
_cell.length_c   1.000
_cell.angle_alpha   90.00
_cell.angle_beta   90.00
_cell.angle_gamma   90.00
#
_symmetry.space_group_name_H-M   'P 1'
#
loop_
_entity.id
_entity.type
_entity.pdbx_description
1 polymer ?
#
loop_
_entity_poly.entity_id
_entity_poly.type
_entity_poly.pdbx_seq_one_letter_code
_entity_poly.pdbx_strand_id
1 'polypeptide(L)'
;MCLSSEVLRSYDLRNIHVGTIASHSALDVFDGAKDEGFKTVAICEAGRELPYLRFKAVVDEVLILKKFADVVNEDVMGRLKDLNTVLIPNRSFSVYVGYRNIEERLRIPVFGNKYLLKWEERVSEYNYYKLLDAAGIRRPKVFKDPDSIDSPVIVKMPEARRRVERGFFIASDRDDFYRKV
;
A
#
# COMPACT_ATOMS: atom_id res chain seq x y z
N MET A 1 -21.83 0.89 -12.61
CA MET A 1 -20.59 1.03 -13.40
C MET A 1 -19.48 1.46 -12.45
N CYS A 2 -18.27 0.88 -12.55
CA CYS A 2 -17.15 1.30 -11.71
C CYS A 2 -16.66 2.67 -12.20
N LEU A 3 -16.63 3.70 -11.34
CA LEU A 3 -16.29 5.09 -11.73
C LEU A 3 -14.95 5.21 -12.49
N SER A 4 -13.98 4.33 -12.20
CA SER A 4 -12.69 4.28 -12.90
C SER A 4 -12.81 3.87 -14.38
N SER A 5 -13.84 3.12 -14.75
CA SER A 5 -14.08 2.70 -16.16
C SER A 5 -14.56 3.85 -17.05
N GLU A 6 -15.17 4.89 -16.48
CA GLU A 6 -15.57 6.09 -17.22
C GLU A 6 -14.36 7.00 -17.49
N VAL A 7 -13.44 7.11 -16.53
CA VAL A 7 -12.19 7.87 -16.68
C VAL A 7 -11.32 7.29 -17.79
N LEU A 8 -11.19 5.96 -17.86
CA LEU A 8 -10.43 5.27 -18.92
C LEU A 8 -10.94 5.57 -20.33
N ARG A 9 -12.25 5.84 -20.51
CA ARG A 9 -12.81 6.18 -21.84
C ARG A 9 -12.32 7.52 -22.36
N SER A 10 -11.86 8.40 -21.48
CA SER A 10 -11.30 9.70 -21.86
C SER A 10 -9.78 9.69 -22.06
N TYR A 11 -9.10 8.56 -21.82
CA TYR A 11 -7.64 8.49 -21.90
C TYR A 11 -7.14 8.36 -23.34
N ASP A 12 -6.05 9.07 -23.66
CA ASP A 12 -5.24 8.72 -24.83
C ASP A 12 -4.37 7.51 -24.49
N LEU A 13 -4.80 6.34 -24.97
CA LEU A 13 -4.14 5.06 -24.68
C LEU A 13 -2.72 4.96 -25.25
N ARG A 14 -2.30 5.88 -26.12
CA ARG A 14 -0.92 5.94 -26.65
C ARG A 14 0.02 6.75 -25.76
N ASN A 15 -0.50 7.45 -24.74
CA ASN A 15 0.28 8.31 -23.85
C ASN A 15 -0.13 8.08 -22.39
N ILE A 16 -0.14 6.81 -21.98
CA ILE A 16 -0.38 6.40 -20.60
C ILE A 16 0.84 6.72 -19.74
N HIS A 17 0.58 7.21 -18.53
CA HIS A 17 1.61 7.36 -17.50
C HIS A 17 1.37 6.36 -16.37
N VAL A 18 2.45 5.78 -15.85
CA VAL A 18 2.46 4.93 -14.67
C VAL A 18 2.73 5.81 -13.45
N GLY A 19 1.72 5.97 -12.60
CA GLY A 19 1.84 6.77 -11.38
C GLY A 19 1.91 5.90 -10.14
N THR A 20 2.67 6.34 -9.13
CA THR A 20 2.59 5.73 -7.79
C THR A 20 2.88 6.75 -6.70
N ILE A 21 2.37 6.48 -5.50
CA ILE A 21 2.84 7.16 -4.28
C ILE A 21 4.33 6.91 -4.14
N ALA A 22 5.09 7.99 -4.09
CA ALA A 22 6.54 8.02 -4.16
C ALA A 22 7.17 7.59 -2.81
N SER A 23 7.03 6.30 -2.50
CA SER A 23 7.55 5.62 -1.32
C SER A 23 7.57 4.10 -1.55
N HIS A 24 8.06 3.32 -0.59
CA HIS A 24 8.13 1.86 -0.66
C HIS A 24 8.92 1.37 -1.89
N SER A 25 8.24 0.91 -2.93
CA SER A 25 8.79 0.30 -4.14
C SER A 25 8.62 1.19 -5.38
N ALA A 26 8.46 2.50 -5.17
CA ALA A 26 8.13 3.42 -6.26
C ALA A 26 9.23 3.48 -7.34
N LEU A 27 10.50 3.47 -6.96
CA LEU A 27 11.60 3.49 -7.93
C LEU A 27 11.62 2.22 -8.78
N ASP A 28 11.39 1.04 -8.19
CA ASP A 28 11.31 -0.22 -8.94
C ASP A 28 10.12 -0.23 -9.91
N VAL A 29 8.98 0.32 -9.49
CA VAL A 29 7.80 0.49 -10.36
C VAL A 29 8.13 1.42 -11.53
N PHE A 30 8.85 2.51 -11.28
CA PHE A 30 9.22 3.45 -12.33
C PHE A 30 10.25 2.87 -13.30
N ASP A 31 11.25 2.16 -12.79
CA ASP A 31 12.26 1.48 -13.60
C ASP A 31 11.59 0.45 -14.54
N GLY A 32 10.75 -0.43 -14.00
CA GLY A 32 9.99 -1.39 -14.83
C GLY A 32 9.02 -0.71 -15.81
N ALA A 33 8.43 0.42 -15.43
CA ALA A 33 7.60 1.20 -16.35
C ALA A 33 8.41 1.78 -17.52
N LYS A 34 9.67 2.19 -17.28
CA LYS A 34 10.58 2.67 -18.32
C LYS A 34 10.99 1.57 -19.28
N ASP A 35 11.29 0.38 -18.78
CA ASP A 35 11.62 -0.78 -19.61
C ASP A 35 10.48 -1.12 -20.60
N GLU A 36 9.23 -0.91 -20.17
CA GLU A 36 8.04 -1.10 -20.98
C GLU A 36 7.64 0.15 -21.82
N GLY A 37 8.45 1.21 -21.80
CA GLY A 37 8.26 2.42 -22.60
C GLY A 37 7.20 3.39 -22.09
N PHE A 38 6.70 3.24 -20.86
CA PHE A 38 5.75 4.17 -20.25
C PHE A 38 6.46 5.41 -19.66
N LYS A 39 5.70 6.51 -19.60
CA LYS A 39 6.08 7.66 -18.79
C LYS A 39 5.66 7.45 -17.34
N THR A 40 6.25 8.19 -16.42
CA THR A 40 6.15 7.94 -14.97
C THR A 40 5.75 9.19 -14.20
N VAL A 41 4.94 9.02 -13.15
CA VAL A 41 4.50 10.12 -12.27
C VAL A 41 4.79 9.76 -10.81
N ALA A 42 5.75 10.45 -10.21
CA ALA A 42 6.05 10.36 -8.78
C ALA A 42 5.13 11.29 -7.98
N ILE A 43 4.21 10.70 -7.21
CA ILE A 43 3.32 11.45 -6.31
C ILE A 43 3.99 11.53 -4.94
N CYS A 44 4.64 12.66 -4.66
CA CYS A 44 5.44 12.90 -3.47
C CYS A 44 4.65 13.61 -2.38
N GLU A 45 5.01 13.38 -1.12
CA GLU A 45 4.65 14.25 0.00
C GLU A 45 5.81 15.23 0.24
N ALA A 46 5.50 16.50 0.47
CA ALA A 46 6.50 17.55 0.71
C ALA A 46 7.49 17.15 1.82
N GLY A 47 8.78 17.31 1.53
CA GLY A 47 9.90 16.85 2.35
C GLY A 47 10.36 15.41 2.05
N ARG A 48 9.74 14.71 1.09
CA ARG A 48 10.10 13.33 0.68
C ARG A 48 10.39 13.18 -0.82
N GLU A 49 10.39 14.28 -1.56
CA GLU A 49 10.54 14.32 -3.02
C GLU A 49 11.99 14.19 -3.51
N LEU A 50 12.98 14.44 -2.64
CA LEU A 50 14.39 14.55 -3.05
C LEU A 50 14.91 13.35 -3.86
N PRO A 51 14.63 12.07 -3.49
CA PRO A 51 15.04 10.94 -4.33
C PRO A 51 14.47 11.01 -5.74
N TYR A 52 13.17 11.30 -5.87
CA TYR A 52 12.44 11.32 -7.14
C TYR A 52 12.83 12.51 -8.03
N LEU A 53 13.27 13.63 -7.44
CA LEU A 53 13.86 14.74 -8.18
C LEU A 53 15.25 14.42 -8.74
N ARG A 54 15.99 13.50 -8.10
CA ARG A 54 17.35 13.10 -8.50
C ARG A 54 17.33 11.98 -9.53
N PHE A 55 16.45 10.99 -9.38
CA PHE A 55 16.34 9.85 -10.29
C PHE A 55 15.54 10.15 -11.56
N LYS A 56 15.93 11.20 -12.29
CA LYS A 56 15.25 11.66 -13.52
C LYS A 56 15.29 10.66 -14.69
N ALA A 57 16.19 9.68 -14.63
CA ALA A 57 16.23 8.60 -15.62
C ALA A 57 14.96 7.75 -15.59
N VAL A 58 14.38 7.57 -14.40
CA VAL A 58 13.17 6.75 -14.20
C VAL A 58 11.95 7.58 -13.83
N VAL A 59 12.09 8.86 -13.45
CA VAL A 59 10.97 9.75 -13.10
C VAL A 59 10.83 10.89 -14.10
N ASP A 60 9.70 10.94 -14.82
CA ASP A 60 9.39 12.02 -15.78
C ASP A 60 8.71 13.20 -15.11
N GLU A 61 7.65 12.91 -14.35
CA GLU A 61 6.79 13.92 -13.71
C GLU A 61 6.85 13.77 -12.19
N VAL A 62 6.93 14.90 -11.49
CA VAL A 62 6.89 14.93 -10.01
C VAL A 62 5.72 15.79 -9.57
N LEU A 63 4.80 15.18 -8.84
CA LEU A 63 3.64 15.85 -8.25
C LEU A 63 3.84 15.91 -6.73
N ILE A 64 4.13 17.10 -6.20
CA ILE A 64 4.37 17.31 -4.76
C ILE A 64 3.07 17.73 -4.08
N LEU A 65 2.63 16.93 -3.11
CA LEU A 65 1.43 17.15 -2.29
C LEU A 65 1.82 17.56 -0.87
N LYS A 66 0.91 18.20 -0.14
CA LYS A 66 1.12 18.48 1.30
C LYS A 66 1.07 17.19 2.11
N LYS A 67 0.13 16.30 1.77
CA LYS A 67 0.01 14.93 2.28
C LYS A 67 -0.27 13.96 1.15
N PHE A 68 0.22 12.73 1.26
CA PHE A 68 -0.13 11.67 0.30
C PHE A 68 -1.64 11.45 0.18
N ALA A 69 -2.39 11.63 1.27
CA ALA A 69 -3.86 11.55 1.27
C ALA A 69 -4.54 12.59 0.36
N ASP A 70 -3.87 13.68 0.01
CA ASP A 70 -4.40 14.73 -0.88
C ASP A 70 -4.51 14.26 -2.34
N VAL A 71 -4.03 13.06 -2.67
CA VAL A 71 -4.14 12.48 -4.02
C VAL A 71 -5.60 12.33 -4.50
N VAL A 72 -6.56 12.31 -3.56
CA VAL A 72 -8.00 12.25 -3.87
C VAL A 72 -8.67 13.62 -3.97
N ASN A 73 -7.90 14.71 -3.93
CA ASN A 73 -8.43 16.04 -4.18
C ASN A 73 -8.70 16.22 -5.69
N GLU A 74 -9.76 16.96 -6.03
CA GLU A 74 -10.24 17.07 -7.42
C GLU A 74 -9.21 17.72 -8.35
N ASP A 75 -8.43 18.69 -7.87
CA ASP A 75 -7.34 19.32 -8.61
C ASP A 75 -6.21 18.32 -8.91
N VAL A 76 -5.84 17.51 -7.92
CA VAL A 76 -4.82 16.46 -8.08
C VAL A 76 -5.28 15.37 -9.03
N MET A 77 -6.51 14.87 -8.84
CA MET A 77 -7.10 13.87 -9.74
C MET A 77 -7.27 14.44 -11.16
N GLY A 78 -7.61 15.72 -11.32
CA GLY A 78 -7.64 16.40 -12.62
C GLY A 78 -6.29 16.31 -13.32
N ARG A 79 -5.20 16.68 -12.63
CA ARG A 79 -3.84 16.56 -13.20
C ARG A 79 -3.46 15.14 -13.57
N LEU A 80 -3.77 14.16 -12.72
CA LEU A 80 -3.48 12.74 -13.00
C LEU A 80 -4.30 12.22 -14.19
N LYS A 81 -5.54 12.70 -14.35
CA LYS A 81 -6.40 12.40 -15.49
C LYS A 81 -5.84 12.99 -16.79
N ASP A 82 -5.38 14.23 -16.78
CA ASP A 82 -4.79 14.89 -17.96
C ASP A 82 -3.51 14.18 -18.42
N LEU A 83 -2.78 13.57 -17.49
CA LEU A 83 -1.62 12.72 -17.77
C LEU A 83 -1.99 11.27 -18.18
N ASN A 84 -3.28 10.92 -18.30
CA ASN A 84 -3.73 9.54 -18.52
C ASN A 84 -3.10 8.54 -17.53
N THR A 85 -3.02 8.92 -16.25
CA THR A 85 -2.27 8.16 -15.24
C THR A 85 -3.02 6.90 -14.80
N VAL A 86 -2.35 5.75 -14.84
CA VAL A 86 -2.78 4.54 -14.14
C VAL A 86 -1.92 4.38 -12.89
N LEU A 87 -2.57 4.26 -11.74
CA LEU A 87 -1.91 4.13 -10.45
C LEU A 87 -1.52 2.69 -10.15
N ILE A 88 -0.26 2.46 -9.83
CA ILE A 88 0.23 1.18 -9.31
C ILE A 88 0.28 1.29 -7.78
N PRO A 89 -0.55 0.54 -7.04
CA PRO A 89 -0.56 0.63 -5.58
C PRO A 89 0.68 -0.04 -5.00
N ASN A 90 1.30 0.61 -4.01
CA ASN A 90 2.31 0.01 -3.13
C ASN A 90 1.84 0.08 -1.65
N ARG A 91 2.64 -0.42 -0.70
CA ARG A 91 2.20 -0.41 0.71
C ARG A 91 1.92 1.00 1.24
N SER A 92 2.72 1.99 0.83
CA SER A 92 2.56 3.38 1.23
C SER A 92 1.26 4.01 0.70
N PHE A 93 0.76 3.55 -0.45
CA PHE A 93 -0.56 3.94 -0.97
C PHE A 93 -1.67 3.60 0.02
N SER A 94 -1.77 2.33 0.43
CA SER A 94 -2.77 1.88 1.42
C SER A 94 -2.62 2.56 2.78
N VAL A 95 -1.37 2.71 3.26
CA VAL A 95 -1.08 3.26 4.59
C VAL A 95 -1.35 4.76 4.69
N TYR A 96 -0.92 5.55 3.70
CA TYR A 96 -1.00 7.02 3.79
C TYR A 96 -2.22 7.62 3.11
N VAL A 97 -2.73 7.01 2.04
CA VAL A 97 -3.97 7.48 1.40
C VAL A 97 -5.18 7.00 2.18
N GLY A 98 -5.14 5.76 2.68
CA GLY A 98 -6.18 5.14 3.49
C GLY A 98 -7.28 4.49 2.65
N TYR A 99 -7.75 3.33 3.11
CA TYR A 99 -8.68 2.46 2.37
C TYR A 99 -9.97 3.16 1.93
N ARG A 100 -10.58 3.97 2.80
CA ARG A 100 -11.80 4.71 2.47
C ARG A 100 -11.60 5.69 1.32
N ASN A 101 -10.49 6.45 1.34
CA ASN A 101 -10.16 7.36 0.25
C ASN A 101 -9.95 6.61 -1.06
N ILE A 102 -9.22 5.49 -1.03
CA ILE A 102 -8.94 4.65 -2.20
C ILE A 102 -10.23 4.05 -2.78
N GLU A 103 -11.10 3.51 -1.93
CA GLU A 103 -12.32 2.81 -2.37
C GLU A 103 -13.40 3.79 -2.85
N GLU A 104 -13.65 4.86 -2.10
CA GLU A 104 -14.82 5.73 -2.27
C GLU A 104 -14.53 7.02 -3.06
N ARG A 105 -13.33 7.59 -2.92
CA ARG A 105 -13.03 8.95 -3.43
C ARG A 105 -12.11 8.97 -4.63
N LEU A 106 -11.16 8.03 -4.69
CA LEU A 106 -10.21 7.95 -5.78
C LEU A 106 -10.89 7.44 -7.06
N ARG A 107 -10.92 8.31 -8.08
CA ARG A 107 -11.52 8.03 -9.40
C ARG A 107 -10.49 7.66 -10.46
N ILE A 108 -9.20 7.88 -10.18
CA ILE A 108 -8.10 7.50 -11.08
C ILE A 108 -8.00 5.97 -11.17
N PRO A 109 -7.78 5.40 -12.37
CA PRO A 109 -7.61 3.96 -12.52
C PRO A 109 -6.48 3.43 -11.65
N VAL A 110 -6.71 2.32 -10.96
CA VAL A 110 -5.73 1.62 -10.13
C VAL A 110 -5.51 0.25 -10.73
N PHE A 111 -4.26 -0.15 -10.96
CA PHE A 111 -3.92 -1.48 -11.41
C PHE A 111 -4.19 -2.52 -10.32
N GLY A 112 -4.83 -3.62 -10.69
CA GLY A 112 -5.28 -4.65 -9.76
C GLY A 112 -6.64 -4.33 -9.12
N ASN A 113 -6.95 -5.02 -8.02
CA ASN A 113 -8.22 -4.85 -7.30
C ASN A 113 -8.01 -4.00 -6.05
N LYS A 114 -8.38 -2.72 -6.10
CA LYS A 114 -8.22 -1.79 -4.98
C LYS A 114 -8.97 -2.22 -3.69
N TYR A 115 -10.02 -3.04 -3.80
CA TYR A 115 -10.76 -3.56 -2.65
C TYR A 115 -10.04 -4.70 -1.93
N LEU A 116 -9.04 -5.34 -2.57
CA LEU A 116 -8.20 -6.36 -1.92
C LEU A 116 -7.15 -5.75 -0.98
N LEU A 117 -6.81 -4.47 -1.13
CA LEU A 117 -5.78 -3.83 -0.32
C LEU A 117 -6.08 -3.91 1.19
N LYS A 118 -7.36 -3.76 1.60
CA LYS A 118 -7.76 -3.90 3.02
C LYS A 118 -7.72 -5.33 3.53
N TRP A 119 -7.77 -6.33 2.65
CA TRP A 119 -7.68 -7.73 3.04
C TRP A 119 -6.27 -8.15 3.44
N GLU A 120 -5.24 -7.37 3.08
CA GLU A 120 -3.88 -7.60 3.56
C GLU A 120 -3.67 -7.22 5.04
N GLU A 121 -4.67 -6.59 5.66
CA GLU A 121 -4.65 -6.27 7.08
C GLU A 121 -4.72 -7.51 7.97
N ARG A 122 -4.37 -7.35 9.25
CA ARG A 122 -4.19 -8.49 10.18
C ARG A 122 -5.26 -8.61 11.25
N VAL A 123 -5.85 -7.46 11.64
CA VAL A 123 -6.70 -7.35 12.85
C VAL A 123 -8.15 -7.02 12.49
N SER A 124 -8.38 -6.41 11.33
CA SER A 124 -9.72 -5.96 10.94
C SER A 124 -10.64 -7.13 10.55
N GLU A 125 -11.93 -6.83 10.37
CA GLU A 125 -12.89 -7.77 9.80
C GLU A 125 -12.40 -8.34 8.46
N TYR A 126 -11.73 -7.50 7.65
CA TYR A 126 -11.01 -7.87 6.45
C TYR A 126 -9.56 -8.18 6.84
N ASN A 127 -9.17 -9.45 6.77
CA ASN A 127 -7.80 -9.84 7.08
C ASN A 127 -7.35 -11.05 6.29
N TYR A 128 -6.04 -11.17 6.10
CA TYR A 128 -5.49 -12.18 5.20
C TYR A 128 -5.60 -13.59 5.79
N TYR A 129 -5.76 -13.76 7.11
CA TYR A 129 -5.95 -15.08 7.70
C TYR A 129 -7.26 -15.72 7.24
N LYS A 130 -8.33 -14.94 7.08
CA LYS A 130 -9.58 -15.43 6.50
C LYS A 130 -9.39 -15.91 5.05
N LEU A 131 -8.55 -15.23 4.26
CA LEU A 131 -8.22 -15.66 2.90
C LEU A 131 -7.43 -16.96 2.90
N LEU A 132 -6.44 -17.09 3.79
CA LEU A 132 -5.66 -18.32 3.94
C LEU A 132 -6.54 -19.51 4.34
N ASP A 133 -7.44 -19.29 5.32
CA ASP A 133 -8.37 -20.32 5.79
C ASP A 133 -9.33 -20.76 4.68
N ALA A 134 -9.93 -19.80 3.94
CA ALA A 134 -10.82 -20.08 2.82
C ALA A 134 -10.12 -20.82 1.66
N ALA A 135 -8.83 -20.54 1.44
CA ALA A 135 -8.01 -21.20 0.42
C ALA A 135 -7.42 -22.55 0.88
N GLY A 136 -7.63 -22.96 2.14
CA GLY A 136 -7.01 -24.18 2.69
C GLY A 136 -5.48 -24.10 2.83
N ILE A 137 -4.91 -22.89 2.89
CA ILE A 137 -3.47 -22.68 3.02
C ILE A 137 -3.07 -22.82 4.49
N ARG A 138 -2.13 -23.73 4.76
CA ARG A 138 -1.58 -23.93 6.11
C ARG A 138 -0.92 -22.65 6.61
N ARG A 139 -1.22 -22.27 7.85
CA ARG A 139 -0.64 -21.13 8.56
C ARG A 139 -0.31 -21.50 10.01
N PRO A 140 0.59 -20.75 10.69
CA PRO A 140 0.87 -20.98 12.10
C PRO A 140 -0.40 -20.93 12.96
N LYS A 141 -0.49 -21.82 13.95
CA LYS A 141 -1.53 -21.81 14.99
C LYS A 141 -1.47 -20.48 15.73
N VAL A 142 -2.64 -19.87 15.95
CA VAL A 142 -2.77 -18.62 16.71
C VAL A 142 -3.34 -18.94 18.08
N PHE A 143 -2.58 -18.63 19.13
CA PHE A 143 -3.05 -18.71 20.50
C PHE A 143 -3.73 -17.39 20.86
N LYS A 144 -5.02 -17.44 21.24
CA LYS A 144 -5.78 -16.25 21.70
C LYS A 144 -5.55 -15.94 23.17
N ASP A 145 -5.13 -16.95 23.92
CA ASP A 145 -4.91 -16.91 25.35
C ASP A 145 -3.49 -17.42 25.64
N PRO A 146 -2.63 -16.65 26.31
CA PRO A 146 -1.30 -17.11 26.71
C PRO A 146 -1.32 -18.38 27.56
N ASP A 147 -2.38 -18.63 28.34
CA ASP A 147 -2.50 -19.85 29.15
C ASP A 147 -2.62 -21.12 28.29
N SER A 148 -3.00 -20.97 27.02
CA SER A 148 -3.12 -22.08 26.06
C SER A 148 -1.83 -22.42 25.30
N ILE A 149 -0.73 -21.71 25.58
CA ILE A 149 0.57 -21.95 24.92
C ILE A 149 1.10 -23.34 25.32
N ASP A 150 1.18 -24.23 24.34
CA ASP A 150 1.61 -25.63 24.48
C ASP A 150 2.92 -25.95 23.74
N SER A 151 3.54 -24.95 23.11
CA SER A 151 4.69 -25.09 22.21
C SER A 151 5.41 -23.76 22.02
N PRO A 152 6.63 -23.75 21.44
CA PRO A 152 7.34 -22.50 21.17
C PRO A 152 6.56 -21.55 20.26
N VAL A 153 6.44 -20.29 20.68
CA VAL A 153 5.69 -19.25 19.97
C VAL A 153 6.57 -18.04 19.67
N ILE A 154 6.25 -17.35 18.57
CA ILE A 154 6.71 -15.99 18.30
C ILE A 154 5.62 -14.99 18.68
N VAL A 155 5.89 -14.18 19.70
CA VAL A 155 4.97 -13.13 20.16
C VAL A 155 5.24 -11.86 19.35
N LYS A 156 4.16 -11.25 18.85
CA LYS A 156 4.20 -10.03 18.03
C LYS A 156 3.46 -8.94 18.78
N MET A 157 4.19 -7.94 19.30
CA MET A 157 3.60 -6.83 20.04
C MET A 157 3.72 -5.53 19.25
N PRO A 158 2.74 -4.62 19.34
CA PRO A 158 2.92 -3.25 18.84
C PRO A 158 4.15 -2.63 19.50
N GLU A 159 4.99 -1.92 18.75
CA GLU A 159 6.04 -1.12 19.36
C GLU A 159 5.42 0.04 20.15
N ALA A 160 5.99 0.36 21.31
CA ALA A 160 5.40 1.29 22.27
C ALA A 160 5.21 2.71 21.72
N ARG A 161 6.09 3.16 20.80
CA ARG A 161 6.08 4.54 20.29
C ARG A 161 5.65 4.65 18.83
N ARG A 162 5.99 3.69 17.99
CA ARG A 162 5.77 3.69 16.53
C ARG A 162 4.64 2.74 16.19
N ARG A 163 3.51 3.31 15.79
CA ARG A 163 2.27 2.59 15.44
C ARG A 163 2.42 1.50 14.35
N VAL A 164 3.46 1.57 13.52
CA VAL A 164 3.69 0.63 12.40
C VAL A 164 4.70 -0.47 12.76
N GLU A 165 5.60 -0.20 13.70
CA GLU A 165 6.67 -1.13 14.08
C GLU A 165 6.18 -2.15 15.10
N ARG A 166 6.90 -3.26 15.20
CA ARG A 166 6.58 -4.34 16.15
C ARG A 166 7.81 -4.80 16.90
N GLY A 167 7.60 -5.08 18.18
CA GLY A 167 8.48 -5.92 18.97
C GLY A 167 8.20 -7.39 18.71
N PHE A 168 9.25 -8.19 18.73
CA PHE A 168 9.17 -9.64 18.61
C PHE A 168 9.98 -10.28 19.72
N PHE A 169 9.42 -11.31 20.33
CA PHE A 169 10.19 -12.22 21.18
C PHE A 169 9.68 -13.65 21.02
N ILE A 170 10.53 -14.61 21.37
CA ILE A 170 10.20 -16.02 21.39
C ILE A 170 9.92 -16.42 22.83
N ALA A 171 8.86 -17.21 23.04
CA ALA A 171 8.60 -17.91 24.30
C ALA A 171 8.59 -19.41 24.04
N SER A 172 9.29 -20.21 24.85
CA SER A 172 9.29 -21.67 24.72
C SER A 172 7.97 -22.30 25.13
N ASP A 173 7.28 -21.68 26.09
CA ASP A 173 6.08 -22.15 26.76
C ASP A 173 5.36 -20.98 27.45
N ARG A 174 4.25 -21.27 28.13
CA ARG A 174 3.44 -20.33 28.91
C ARG A 174 4.25 -19.58 29.97
N ASP A 175 5.08 -20.27 30.75
CA ASP A 175 5.79 -19.64 31.87
C ASP A 175 6.89 -18.70 31.37
N ASP A 176 7.58 -19.08 30.29
CA ASP A 176 8.55 -18.24 29.61
C ASP A 176 7.92 -17.00 28.98
N PHE A 177 6.68 -17.12 28.48
CA PHE A 177 5.89 -15.98 28.06
C PHE A 177 5.73 -14.98 29.21
N TYR A 178 5.14 -15.38 30.33
CA TYR A 178 4.87 -14.48 31.47
C TYR A 178 6.12 -13.88 32.12
N ARG A 179 7.29 -14.53 32.01
CA ARG A 179 8.57 -13.94 32.46
C ARG A 179 9.05 -12.78 31.60
N LYS A 180 8.61 -12.69 30.33
CA LYS A 180 9.11 -11.74 29.33
C LYS A 180 8.14 -10.57 29.08
N VAL A 181 6.88 -10.68 29.50
CA VAL A 181 5.87 -9.62 29.35
C VAL A 181 5.88 -8.66 30.53
#